data_AF-A0A841F207-F1
#
_entry.id   AF-A0A841F207-F1
#
_cell.length_a   1.000
_cell.length_b   1.000
_cell.length_c   1.000
_cell.angle_alpha   90.00
_cell.angle_beta   90.00
_cell.angle_gamma   90.00
#
_symmetry.space_group_name_H-M   'P 1'
#
loop_
_entity.id
_entity.type
_entity.pdbx_description
1 polymer ?
#
loop_
_entity_poly.entity_id
_entity_poly.type
_entity_poly.pdbx_seq_one_letter_code
_entity_poly.pdbx_strand_id
1 'polypeptide(L)'
;MGSHNKVNLLVLIDEWLIRKVFRIDRYISYKNCFFILVTDEESFELLRLECSQESNELVSLSAEEAEEITSLIGIEQDINHTQSRYKTVGLLYSQEVSQDGSKSYHFKTSQQEENIDLTSFLHYFDDFNS
;
A
#
# COMPACT_ATOMS: atom_id res chain seq x y z
N MET A 1 9.48 -8.88 -25.02
CA MET A 1 9.59 -7.42 -24.82
C MET A 1 8.21 -6.97 -24.37
N GLY A 2 7.88 -6.66 -23.12
CA GLY A 2 8.64 -6.41 -21.91
C GLY A 2 7.86 -5.35 -21.15
N SER A 3 6.90 -5.75 -20.31
CA SER A 3 6.52 -4.94 -19.14
C SER A 3 6.02 -5.90 -18.08
N HIS A 4 6.82 -6.05 -17.03
CA HIS A 4 6.37 -6.67 -15.80
C HIS A 4 5.36 -5.71 -15.18
N ASN A 5 4.06 -5.92 -15.40
CA ASN A 5 3.00 -5.29 -14.61
C ASN A 5 3.10 -5.79 -13.17
N LYS A 6 4.07 -5.28 -12.40
CA LYS A 6 4.10 -5.39 -10.94
C LYS A 6 3.36 -4.19 -10.39
N VAL A 7 2.04 -4.28 -10.42
CA VAL A 7 1.24 -3.24 -9.81
C VAL A 7 1.30 -3.45 -8.30
N ASN A 8 1.93 -2.51 -7.61
CA ASN A 8 2.23 -2.57 -6.18
C ASN A 8 1.24 -1.68 -5.39
N LEU A 9 -0.04 -1.64 -5.73
CA LEU A 9 -1.00 -0.80 -4.98
C LEU A 9 -1.59 -1.55 -3.79
N LEU A 10 -1.67 -0.84 -2.67
CA LEU A 10 -2.28 -1.28 -1.43
C LEU A 10 -3.45 -0.37 -1.13
N VAL A 11 -4.64 -0.94 -1.04
CA VAL A 11 -5.85 -0.23 -0.63
C VAL A 11 -6.13 -0.56 0.83
N LEU A 12 -6.22 0.48 1.63
CA LEU A 12 -6.44 0.44 3.06
C LEU A 12 -7.73 1.18 3.42
N ILE A 13 -8.35 0.80 4.52
CA ILE A 13 -9.42 1.58 5.16
C ILE A 13 -8.91 2.00 6.53
N ASP A 14 -8.99 3.29 6.82
CA ASP A 14 -8.69 3.82 8.16
C ASP A 14 -9.86 3.59 9.14
N GLU A 15 -9.65 4.03 10.38
CA GLU A 15 -10.64 3.94 11.45
C GLU A 15 -11.94 4.71 11.19
N TRP A 16 -11.96 5.65 10.24
CA TRP A 16 -13.13 6.43 9.86
C TRP A 16 -13.85 5.88 8.63
N LEU A 17 -13.49 4.66 8.22
CA LEU A 17 -14.01 3.98 7.03
C LEU A 17 -13.66 4.69 5.72
N ILE A 18 -12.62 5.53 5.73
CA ILE A 18 -12.15 6.22 4.53
C ILE A 18 -11.12 5.34 3.83
N ARG A 19 -11.31 5.16 2.52
CA ARG A 19 -10.36 4.41 1.68
C ARG A 19 -9.13 5.27 1.39
N LYS A 20 -7.97 4.65 1.58
CA LYS A 20 -6.64 5.18 1.26
C LYS A 20 -5.99 4.25 0.26
N VAL A 21 -5.33 4.83 -0.74
CA VAL A 21 -4.62 4.08 -1.77
C VAL A 21 -3.17 4.47 -1.68
N PHE A 22 -2.31 3.48 -1.53
CA PHE A 22 -0.89 3.67 -1.47
C PHE A 22 -0.19 2.81 -2.51
N ARG A 23 1.00 3.23 -2.92
CA ARG A 23 1.98 2.38 -3.58
C ARG A 23 2.89 1.75 -2.55
N ILE A 24 3.16 0.46 -2.69
CA ILE A 24 4.16 -0.26 -1.92
C ILE A 24 5.53 0.01 -2.55
N ASP A 25 6.38 0.71 -1.80
CA ASP A 25 7.77 0.92 -2.17
C ASP A 25 8.62 -0.29 -1.82
N ARG A 26 8.51 -0.76 -0.56
CA ARG A 26 9.38 -1.81 -0.03
C ARG A 26 8.71 -2.66 1.03
N TYR A 27 9.03 -3.96 1.01
CA TYR A 27 8.75 -4.88 2.12
C TYR A 27 10.00 -5.02 3.00
N ILE A 28 9.83 -4.94 4.31
CA ILE A 28 10.93 -4.94 5.28
C ILE A 28 10.64 -5.99 6.35
N SER A 29 11.66 -6.75 6.75
CA SER A 29 11.59 -7.66 7.90
C SER A 29 12.60 -7.22 8.95
N TYR A 30 12.14 -6.98 10.17
CA TYR A 30 12.98 -6.50 11.28
C TYR A 30 12.46 -7.06 12.61
N LYS A 31 13.36 -7.59 13.45
CA LYS A 31 13.04 -8.17 14.78
C LYS A 31 11.82 -9.12 14.77
N ASN A 32 11.72 -10.00 13.78
CA ASN A 32 10.58 -10.94 13.57
C ASN A 32 9.22 -10.28 13.26
N CYS A 33 9.21 -8.99 12.93
CA CYS A 33 8.04 -8.27 12.44
C CYS A 33 8.17 -8.01 10.94
N PHE A 34 7.01 -7.85 10.28
CA PHE A 34 6.92 -7.46 8.88
C PHE A 34 6.41 -6.04 8.76
N PHE A 35 7.07 -5.27 7.92
CA PHE A 35 6.74 -3.88 7.65
C PHE A 35 6.63 -3.63 6.16
N ILE A 36 5.84 -2.62 5.81
CA ILE A 36 5.63 -2.16 4.44
C ILE A 36 5.85 -0.66 4.43
N LEU A 37 6.84 -0.22 3.64
CA LEU A 37 6.98 1.18 3.29
C LEU A 37 6.02 1.46 2.13
N VAL A 38 5.13 2.42 2.35
CA VAL A 38 4.13 2.83 1.39
C VAL A 38 4.23 4.32 1.10
N THR A 39 3.68 4.76 -0.03
CA THR A 39 3.66 6.17 -0.42
C THR A 39 2.38 6.51 -1.17
N ASP A 40 1.91 7.74 -0.98
CA ASP A 40 0.82 8.38 -1.72
C ASP A 40 1.33 9.56 -2.58
N GLU A 41 2.61 9.56 -2.95
CA GLU A 41 3.34 10.60 -3.73
C GLU A 41 3.67 11.87 -2.96
N GLU A 42 2.81 12.27 -2.02
CA GLU A 42 3.08 13.41 -1.13
C GLU A 42 3.97 13.01 0.04
N SER A 43 3.84 11.75 0.50
CA SER A 43 4.54 11.29 1.68
C SER A 43 4.86 9.81 1.67
N PHE A 44 5.75 9.41 2.58
CA PHE A 44 6.05 8.01 2.87
C PHE A 44 5.49 7.63 4.23
N GLU A 45 4.98 6.42 4.38
CA GLU A 45 4.51 5.90 5.65
C GLU A 45 5.02 4.48 5.85
N LEU A 46 5.45 4.17 7.07
CA LEU A 46 5.95 2.84 7.42
C LEU A 46 4.91 2.12 8.27
N LEU A 47 4.37 1.05 7.72
CA LEU A 47 3.28 0.28 8.31
C LEU A 47 3.78 -1.07 8.82
N ARG A 48 3.43 -1.44 10.06
CA ARG A 48 3.68 -2.78 10.61
C ARG A 48 2.47 -3.67 10.41
N LEU A 49 2.71 -4.89 9.92
CA LEU A 49 1.67 -5.93 9.87
C LEU A 49 1.45 -6.51 11.27
N GLU A 50 0.24 -6.38 11.79
CA GLU A 50 -0.22 -7.01 13.03
C GLU A 50 -1.27 -8.07 12.71
N CYS A 51 -0.97 -9.32 13.06
CA CYS A 51 -1.94 -10.40 12.97
C CYS A 51 -2.73 -10.48 14.29
N SER A 52 -4.00 -10.09 14.27
CA SER A 52 -4.92 -10.36 15.36
C SER A 52 -5.68 -11.68 15.11
N GLN A 53 -6.39 -12.18 16.12
CA GLN A 53 -7.21 -13.39 15.99
C GLN A 53 -8.36 -13.23 14.97
N GLU A 54 -8.77 -11.99 14.68
CA GLU A 54 -9.93 -11.70 13.85
C GLU A 54 -9.57 -11.08 12.49
N SER A 55 -8.42 -10.43 12.35
CA SER A 55 -7.97 -9.82 11.08
C SER A 55 -6.48 -9.47 11.04
N ASN A 56 -5.95 -9.33 9.83
CA ASN A 56 -4.65 -8.72 9.57
C ASN A 56 -4.82 -7.20 9.45
N GLU A 57 -4.14 -6.45 10.30
CA GLU A 57 -4.16 -4.99 10.31
C GLU A 57 -2.77 -4.43 10.04
N LEU A 58 -2.74 -3.22 9.49
CA LEU A 58 -1.51 -2.47 9.25
C LEU A 58 -1.52 -1.23 10.12
N VAL A 59 -0.47 -1.02 10.89
CA VAL A 59 -0.39 0.05 11.88
C VAL A 59 0.76 0.99 11.53
N SER A 60 0.49 2.29 11.44
CA SER A 60 1.54 3.32 11.32
C SER A 60 2.48 3.23 12.50
N LEU A 61 3.77 3.27 12.22
CA LEU A 61 4.77 3.33 13.27
C LEU A 61 4.82 4.69 13.95
N SER A 62 5.27 4.67 15.20
CA SER A 62 5.74 5.87 15.89
C SER A 62 7.02 6.40 15.26
N ALA A 63 7.34 7.68 15.53
CA ALA A 63 8.56 8.31 15.03
C ALA A 63 9.83 7.55 15.45
N GLU A 64 9.92 7.17 16.72
CA GLU A 64 11.06 6.43 17.28
C GLU A 64 11.28 5.08 16.60
N GLU A 65 10.20 4.28 16.42
CA GLU A 65 10.29 2.99 15.73
C GLU A 65 10.65 3.14 14.25
N ALA A 66 10.12 4.17 13.60
CA ALA A 66 10.42 4.44 12.20
C ALA A 66 11.89 4.85 12.02
N GLU A 67 12.41 5.76 12.85
CA GLU A 67 13.83 6.17 12.82
C GLU A 67 14.79 5.00 13.05
N GLU A 68 14.46 4.09 13.99
CA GLU A 68 15.27 2.89 14.23
C GLU A 68 15.36 2.03 12.95
N ILE A 69 14.25 1.86 12.25
CA ILE A 69 14.20 1.03 11.05
C ILE A 69 14.85 1.75 9.86
N THR A 70 14.51 3.01 9.60
CA THR A 70 14.98 3.77 8.43
C THR A 70 16.48 3.99 8.46
N SER A 71 17.06 4.29 9.63
CA SER A 71 18.50 4.44 9.81
C SER A 71 19.28 3.15 9.50
N LEU A 72 18.70 1.99 9.81
CA LEU A 72 19.32 0.68 9.56
C LEU A 72 19.27 0.28 8.08
N ILE A 73 18.18 0.60 7.39
CA ILE A 73 17.95 0.17 6.00
C ILE A 73 18.26 1.25 4.95
N GLY A 74 18.75 2.42 5.38
CA GLY A 74 19.16 3.51 4.51
C GLY A 74 18.00 4.14 3.74
N ILE A 75 16.84 4.32 4.40
CA ILE A 75 15.76 5.14 3.85
C ILE A 75 16.08 6.59 4.20
N GLU A 76 16.25 7.43 3.18
CA GLU A 76 16.53 8.87 3.31
C GLU A 76 15.25 9.72 3.25
N GLN A 77 14.10 9.10 3.03
CA GLN A 77 12.80 9.76 2.94
C GLN A 77 12.23 10.08 4.32
N ASP A 78 11.60 11.24 4.45
CA ASP A 78 10.81 11.59 5.63
C ASP A 78 9.58 10.68 5.73
N ILE A 79 9.48 9.95 6.84
CA ILE A 79 8.35 9.06 7.12
C ILE A 79 7.31 9.82 7.91
N ASN A 80 6.08 9.86 7.41
CA ASN A 80 4.93 10.36 8.14
C ASN A 80 4.54 9.41 9.27
N HIS A 81 4.20 10.00 10.42
CA HIS A 81 3.80 9.28 11.63
C HIS A 81 2.37 9.63 11.97
N THR A 82 1.42 9.06 11.25
CA THR A 82 0.00 9.36 11.44
C THR A 82 -0.58 8.67 12.68
N GLN A 83 0.11 7.62 13.18
CA GLN A 83 -0.39 6.71 14.22
C GLN A 83 -1.71 6.03 13.83
N SER A 84 -2.03 5.99 12.55
CA SER A 84 -3.26 5.40 12.03
C SER A 84 -3.21 3.87 12.09
N ARG A 85 -4.41 3.27 12.21
CA ARG A 85 -4.63 1.84 12.12
C ARG A 85 -5.49 1.56 10.90
N TYR A 86 -5.02 0.65 10.07
CA TYR A 86 -5.60 0.34 8.78
C TYR A 86 -6.04 -1.11 8.71
N LYS A 87 -7.24 -1.32 8.16
CA LYS A 87 -7.67 -2.63 7.69
C LYS A 87 -7.23 -2.82 6.25
N THR A 88 -6.61 -3.96 5.96
CA THR A 88 -6.22 -4.29 4.59
C THR A 88 -7.48 -4.60 3.78
N VAL A 89 -7.79 -3.75 2.81
CA VAL A 89 -8.93 -3.94 1.91
C VAL A 89 -8.50 -4.78 0.74
N GLY A 90 -7.37 -4.49 0.11
CA GLY A 90 -6.91 -5.31 -0.99
C GLY A 90 -5.54 -4.93 -1.50
N LEU A 91 -4.88 -5.92 -2.10
CA LEU A 91 -3.67 -5.72 -2.91
C LEU A 91 -4.08 -5.76 -4.38
N LEU A 92 -3.68 -4.75 -5.14
CA LEU A 92 -3.85 -4.78 -6.58
C LEU A 92 -2.97 -5.90 -7.14
N TYR A 93 -3.60 -6.90 -7.72
CA TYR A 93 -2.94 -8.11 -8.18
C TYR A 93 -2.68 -8.10 -9.69
N SER A 94 -3.61 -7.54 -10.46
CA SER A 94 -3.47 -7.43 -11.91
C SER A 94 -4.23 -6.24 -12.47
N GLN A 95 -3.63 -5.60 -13.46
CA GLN A 95 -4.28 -4.62 -14.34
C GLN A 95 -4.61 -5.31 -15.66
N GLU A 96 -5.85 -5.23 -16.10
CA GLU A 96 -6.26 -5.61 -17.45
C GLU A 96 -6.52 -4.34 -18.26
N VAL A 97 -6.10 -4.36 -19.52
CA VAL A 97 -6.36 -3.27 -20.47
C VAL A 97 -7.18 -3.86 -21.60
N SER A 98 -8.43 -3.40 -21.70
CA SER A 98 -9.37 -3.77 -22.74
C SER A 98 -8.94 -3.22 -24.09
N GLN A 99 -9.47 -3.78 -25.18
CA GLN A 99 -9.16 -3.34 -26.55
C GLN A 99 -9.59 -1.88 -26.85
N ASP A 100 -10.53 -1.34 -26.07
CA ASP A 100 -10.98 0.06 -26.14
C ASP A 100 -10.13 1.01 -25.29
N GLY A 101 -9.08 0.51 -24.64
CA GLY A 101 -8.20 1.27 -23.77
C GLY A 101 -8.71 1.45 -22.34
N SER A 102 -9.88 0.89 -21.99
CA SER A 102 -10.34 0.87 -20.60
C SER A 102 -9.43 0.00 -19.73
N LYS A 103 -9.10 0.50 -18.53
CA LYS A 103 -8.26 -0.20 -17.55
C LYS A 103 -9.16 -0.76 -16.43
N SER A 104 -9.05 -2.04 -16.12
CA SER A 104 -9.69 -2.66 -14.95
C SER A 104 -8.63 -3.17 -13.97
N TYR A 105 -8.93 -3.06 -12.68
CA TYR A 105 -7.99 -3.33 -11.58
C TYR A 105 -8.59 -4.36 -10.64
N HIS A 106 -7.93 -5.52 -10.53
CA HIS A 106 -8.42 -6.63 -9.73
C HIS A 106 -7.70 -6.67 -8.38
N PHE A 107 -8.47 -6.58 -7.30
CA PHE A 107 -7.97 -6.58 -5.92
C PHE A 107 -8.21 -7.93 -5.26
N LYS A 108 -7.16 -8.47 -4.62
CA LYS A 108 -7.33 -9.59 -3.70
C LYS A 108 -7.57 -9.05 -2.30
N THR A 109 -8.80 -9.14 -1.81
CA THR A 109 -9.11 -8.84 -0.40
C THR A 109 -8.88 -10.07 0.48
N SER A 110 -8.88 -9.87 1.80
CA SER A 110 -8.63 -10.94 2.76
C SER A 110 -9.68 -12.05 2.74
N GLN A 111 -10.92 -11.82 2.28
CA GLN A 111 -11.99 -12.84 2.30
C GLN A 111 -13.05 -12.78 1.17
N GLN A 112 -13.07 -11.77 0.28
CA GLN A 112 -14.05 -11.66 -0.84
C GLN A 112 -13.46 -10.96 -2.07
N GLU A 113 -13.81 -11.35 -3.30
CA GLU A 113 -13.50 -10.49 -4.47
C GLU A 113 -14.45 -9.29 -4.45
N GLU A 114 -13.93 -8.10 -4.14
CA GLU A 114 -14.66 -6.84 -4.30
C GLU A 114 -14.12 -6.06 -5.50
N ASN A 115 -15.02 -5.60 -6.37
CA ASN A 115 -14.69 -4.62 -7.40
C ASN A 115 -14.54 -3.25 -6.73
N ILE A 116 -13.32 -2.74 -6.65
CA ILE A 116 -13.02 -1.42 -6.10
C ILE A 116 -12.87 -0.44 -7.28
N ASP A 117 -13.76 0.54 -7.36
CA ASP A 117 -13.60 1.65 -8.32
C ASP A 117 -12.51 2.60 -7.83
N LEU A 118 -11.40 2.62 -8.56
CA LEU A 118 -10.26 3.49 -8.29
C LEU A 118 -10.16 4.67 -9.25
N THR A 119 -11.14 4.91 -10.13
CA THR A 119 -11.04 5.90 -11.21
C THR A 119 -10.54 7.26 -10.73
N SER A 120 -10.96 7.71 -9.53
CA SER A 120 -10.51 8.96 -8.91
C SER A 120 -9.03 8.98 -8.47
N PHE A 121 -8.43 7.81 -8.25
CA PHE A 121 -7.06 7.63 -7.80
C PHE A 121 -6.11 7.28 -8.95
N LEU A 122 -6.62 6.86 -10.12
CA LEU A 122 -5.80 6.47 -11.26
C LEU A 122 -5.01 7.61 -11.88
N HIS A 123 -5.48 8.85 -11.75
CA HIS A 123 -4.77 10.03 -12.26
C HIS A 123 -3.42 10.25 -11.58
N TYR A 124 -3.25 9.81 -10.34
CA TYR A 124 -1.94 9.82 -9.65
C TYR A 124 -0.99 8.80 -10.28
N PHE A 125 -1.54 7.72 -10.83
CA PHE A 125 -0.76 6.59 -11.37
C PHE A 125 -0.53 6.66 -12.89
N ASP A 126 -0.94 7.72 -13.59
CA ASP A 126 -0.87 7.77 -15.07
C ASP A 126 0.57 7.90 -15.64
N ASP A 127 1.60 8.03 -14.80
CA ASP A 127 3.01 8.02 -15.19
C ASP A 127 3.59 6.62 -15.50
N PHE A 128 2.76 5.57 -15.57
CA PHE A 128 3.21 4.21 -15.91
C PHE A 128 3.68 4.01 -17.37
N ASN A 129 3.64 5.04 -18.22
CA ASN A 129 3.95 4.93 -19.67
C ASN A 129 4.95 5.96 -20.22
N SER A 130 5.74 6.64 -19.38
CA SER A 130 6.85 7.49 -19.86
C SER A 130 8.16 6.73 -19.95
#